data_AF-A0A5M9QQZ4-F1
#
_entry.id   AF-A0A5M9QQZ4-F1
#
_cell.length_a   1.000
_cell.length_b   1.000
_cell.length_c   1.000
_cell.angle_alpha   90.00
_cell.angle_beta   90.00
_cell.angle_gamma   90.00
#
_symmetry.space_group_name_H-M   'P 1'
#
loop_
_entity.id
_entity.type
_entity.pdbx_description
1 polymer ?
#
loop_
_entity_poly.entity_id
_entity_poly.type
_entity_poly.pdbx_seq_one_letter_code
_entity_poly.pdbx_strand_id
1 'polypeptide(L)' 'MKTLQTLESAFLSGKLPKPEYITQMYELHSRLFEYAEFITRCDIEEISITPNCVKVRASLPTINNGGGG' A
#
# COMPACT_ATOMS: atom_id res chain seq x y z
N MET A 1 -14.86 5.32 -9.80
CA MET A 1 -13.53 4.72 -9.56
C MET A 1 -13.72 3.22 -9.34
N LYS A 2 -12.98 2.36 -10.04
CA LYS A 2 -13.00 0.90 -9.79
C LYS A 2 -12.19 0.62 -8.52
N THR A 3 -12.76 -0.10 -7.58
CA THR A 3 -12.10 -0.55 -6.34
C THR A 3 -11.73 -2.03 -6.46
N LEU A 4 -10.79 -2.51 -5.64
CA LEU A 4 -10.42 -3.93 -5.62
C LEU A 4 -11.66 -4.84 -5.42
N GLN A 5 -12.57 -4.44 -4.54
CA GLN A 5 -13.82 -5.17 -4.26
C GLN A 5 -14.75 -5.26 -5.48
N THR A 6 -14.81 -4.22 -6.31
CA THR A 6 -15.65 -4.24 -7.52
C THR A 6 -15.03 -5.08 -8.64
N LEU A 7 -13.70 -5.10 -8.76
CA LEU A 7 -12.98 -5.98 -9.69
C LEU A 7 -13.10 -7.46 -9.29
N GLU A 8 -12.91 -7.76 -8.01
CA GLU A 8 -13.07 -9.10 -7.46
C GLU A 8 -14.49 -9.61 -7.67
N SER A 9 -15.51 -8.81 -7.32
CA SER A 9 -16.91 -9.18 -7.57
C SER A 9 -17.23 -9.38 -9.05
N ALA A 10 -16.65 -8.59 -9.95
CA ALA A 10 -16.87 -8.72 -11.40
C ALA A 10 -16.21 -10.00 -11.97
N PHE A 11 -15.04 -10.37 -11.46
CA PHE A 11 -14.36 -11.61 -11.83
C PHE A 11 -15.09 -12.84 -11.28
N LEU A 12 -15.45 -12.83 -9.98
CA LEU A 12 -16.19 -13.92 -9.33
C LEU A 12 -17.58 -14.15 -9.93
N SER A 13 -18.22 -13.09 -10.42
CA SER A 13 -19.53 -13.18 -11.11
C SER A 13 -19.43 -13.60 -12.58
N GLY A 14 -18.23 -13.84 -13.12
CA GLY A 14 -18.02 -14.23 -14.52
C GLY A 14 -18.26 -13.11 -15.53
N LYS A 15 -18.55 -11.89 -15.06
CA LYS A 15 -18.76 -10.70 -15.90
C LYS A 15 -17.46 -10.14 -16.47
N LEU A 16 -16.33 -10.55 -15.91
CA LEU A 16 -15.01 -10.11 -16.32
C LEU A 16 -14.11 -11.30 -16.65
N PRO A 17 -13.61 -11.42 -17.89
CA PRO A 17 -12.71 -12.50 -18.25
C PRO A 17 -11.35 -12.31 -17.57
N LYS A 18 -10.72 -13.44 -17.23
CA LYS A 18 -9.43 -13.51 -16.53
C LYS A 18 -8.32 -12.60 -17.09
N PRO A 19 -8.08 -12.50 -18.42
CA PRO A 19 -7.06 -11.60 -18.95
C PRO A 19 -7.36 -10.12 -18.65
N GLU A 20 -8.60 -9.66 -18.83
CA GLU A 20 -8.98 -8.28 -18.50
C GLU A 20 -8.93 -8.00 -17.00
N TYR A 21 -9.24 -8.99 -16.18
CA TYR A 21 -9.07 -8.90 -14.73
C TYR A 21 -7.60 -8.66 -14.35
N ILE A 22 -6.68 -9.45 -14.91
CA ILE A 22 -5.24 -9.32 -14.63
C ILE A 22 -4.73 -7.95 -15.05
N THR A 23 -5.07 -7.47 -16.25
CA THR A 23 -4.64 -6.14 -16.73
C THR A 23 -5.13 -5.03 -15.82
N GLN A 24 -6.41 -5.03 -15.46
CA GLN A 24 -6.98 -4.01 -14.57
C GLN A 24 -6.41 -4.08 -13.15
N MET A 25 -6.11 -5.28 -12.66
CA MET A 25 -5.43 -5.44 -11.38
C MET A 25 -4.00 -4.91 -11.44
N TYR A 26 -3.29 -5.13 -12.53
CA TYR A 26 -1.93 -4.66 -12.73
C TYR A 26 -1.87 -3.13 -12.75
N GLU A 27 -2.78 -2.47 -13.46
CA GLU A 27 -2.91 -1.00 -13.45
C GLU A 27 -3.17 -0.46 -12.04
N LEU A 28 -4.02 -1.13 -11.26
CA LEU A 28 -4.32 -0.72 -9.90
C LEU A 28 -3.11 -0.92 -8.96
N HIS A 29 -2.36 -2.00 -9.14
CA HIS A 29 -1.13 -2.29 -8.39
C HIS A 29 0.04 -1.39 -8.80
N SER A 30 0.06 -0.84 -10.01
CA SER A 30 1.12 0.11 -10.43
C SER A 30 1.27 1.28 -9.45
N ARG A 31 0.14 1.75 -8.90
CA ARG A 31 0.09 2.84 -7.91
C ARG A 31 0.59 2.42 -6.53
N LEU A 32 0.57 1.12 -6.21
CA LEU A 32 1.15 0.60 -4.97
C LEU A 32 2.68 0.63 -5.03
N PHE A 33 3.29 0.49 -6.21
CA PHE A 33 4.74 0.64 -6.35
C PHE A 33 5.18 2.09 -6.17
N GLU A 34 4.46 3.05 -6.75
CA GLU A 34 4.69 4.48 -6.46
C GLU A 34 4.53 4.78 -4.96
N TYR A 35 3.50 4.21 -4.33
CA TYR A 35 3.29 4.35 -2.90
C TYR A 35 4.45 3.74 -2.09
N ALA A 36 4.95 2.58 -2.47
CA ALA A 36 6.11 1.96 -1.83
C ALA A 36 7.38 2.82 -1.99
N GLU A 37 7.67 3.33 -3.19
CA GLU A 37 8.80 4.25 -3.43
C GLU A 37 8.65 5.58 -2.69
N PHE A 38 7.43 6.04 -2.48
CA PHE A 38 7.17 7.23 -1.67
C PHE A 38 7.44 6.96 -0.19
N ILE A 39 6.94 5.83 0.33
CA ILE A 39 7.14 5.44 1.74
C ILE A 39 8.61 5.26 2.08
N THR A 40 9.42 4.70 1.17
CA THR A 40 10.87 4.54 1.42
C THR A 40 11.61 5.87 1.53
N ARG A 41 11.02 6.98 1.07
CA ARG A 41 11.54 8.34 1.22
C ARG A 41 10.99 9.07 2.45
N CYS A 42 10.07 8.44 3.19
CA CYS A 42 9.52 8.95 4.43
C CYS A 42 10.17 8.26 5.63
N ASP A 43 9.98 8.83 6.82
CA ASP A 43 10.44 8.25 8.08
C ASP A 43 9.56 7.06 8.52
N ILE A 44 9.10 6.21 7.59
CA ILE A 44 8.24 5.06 7.88
C ILE A 44 9.07 3.79 7.77
N GLU A 45 9.18 3.05 8.88
CA GLU A 45 9.94 1.80 8.96
C GLU A 45 9.10 0.56 8.64
N GLU A 46 7.81 0.58 9.01
CA GLU A 46 6.94 -0.59 8.86
C GLU A 46 5.49 -0.18 8.64
N ILE A 47 4.81 -0.87 7.71
CA ILE A 47 3.36 -0.83 7.56
C ILE A 47 2.84 -2.26 7.73
N SER A 48 2.05 -2.49 8.78
CA SER A 48 1.44 -3.77 9.08
C SER A 48 -0.07 -3.69 8.89
N ILE A 49 -0.61 -4.49 7.97
CA ILE A 49 -2.04 -4.57 7.72
C ILE A 49 -2.59 -5.70 8.59
N THR A 50 -3.50 -5.35 9.50
CA THR A 50 -4.22 -6.31 10.33
C THR A 50 -5.70 -6.33 9.94
N PRO A 51 -6.47 -7.38 10.29
CA PRO A 51 -7.89 -7.46 9.92
C PRO A 51 -8.74 -6.27 10.37
N ASN A 52 -8.31 -5.59 11.44
CA ASN A 52 -9.09 -4.52 12.07
C ASN A 52 -8.53 -3.11 11.78
N CYS A 53 -7.24 -3.00 11.42
CA CYS A 53 -6.60 -1.71 11.16
C CYS A 53 -5.27 -1.83 10.42
N VAL A 54 -4.81 -0.70 9.88
CA VAL A 54 -3.44 -0.53 9.38
C VAL A 54 -2.61 0.13 10.47
N LYS A 55 -1.48 -0.50 10.83
CA LYS A 55 -0.49 0.04 11.77
C LYS A 55 0.70 0.57 11.00
N VAL A 56 1.15 1.77 11.33
CA VAL A 56 2.33 2.40 10.72
C VAL A 56 3.32 2.70 11.83
N ARG A 57 4.56 2.23 11.67
CA ARG A 57 5.69 2.53 12.55
C ARG A 57 6.59 3.52 11.83
N ALA A 58 6.79 4.67 12.45
CA ALA A 58 7.71 5.68 11.96
C ALA A 58 9.02 5.62 12.76
N SER A 59 10.13 5.88 12.08
CA SER A 59 11.41 6.13 12.71
C SER A 59 11.32 7.51 13.39
N LEU A 60 11.48 7.56 14.70
CA LEU A 60 11.59 8.85 15.38
C LEU A 60 12.97 9.44 15.07
N PRO A 61 13.09 10.76 14.81
CA PRO A 61 14.40 11.37 14.71
C PRO A 61 15.15 11.11 16.01
N THR A 62 16.35 10.52 15.90
CA THR A 62 17.26 10.36 17.04
C THR A 62 17.64 11.75 17.54
N ILE A 63 16.98 12.20 18.61
CA ILE A 63 17.36 13.42 19.30
C ILE A 63 18.68 13.14 20.01
N ASN A 64 19.80 13.42 19.34
CA ASN A 64 21.11 13.37 19.96
C ASN A 64 21.19 14.53 20.95
N ASN A 65 20.82 14.28 22.21
CA ASN A 65 21.11 15.18 23.34
C ASN A 65 22.61 15.09 23.65
N GLY A 66 23.43 15.62 22.74
CA GLY A 66 24.82 15.94 22.99
C GLY A 66 24.89 17.17 23.88
N GLY A 67 24.64 16.99 25.18
CA GLY A 67 24.93 17.99 26.21
C GLY A 67 26.44 18.14 26.34
N GLY A 68 27.03 19.02 25.54
CA GLY A 68 28.36 19.59 25.77
C GLY A 68 28.24 20.81 26.68
N GLY A 69 29.04 20.85 27.74
CA GLY A 69 29.14 21.96 28.69
C GLY A 69 29.67 21.49 30.03
#